data_AF-A0A537BV65-F1
#
_entry.id   AF-A0A537BV65-F1
#
_cell.length_a   1.000
_cell.length_b   1.000
_cell.length_c   1.000
_cell.angle_alpha   90.00
_cell.angle_beta   90.00
_cell.angle_gamma   90.00
#
_symmetry.space_group_name_H-M   'P 1'
#
loop_
_entity.id
_entity.type
_entity.pdbx_description
1 polymer ?
#
loop_
_entity_poly.entity_id
_entity_poly.type
_entity_poly.pdbx_seq_one_letter_code
_entity_poly.pdbx_strand_id
1 'polypeptide(L)'
;MLFGIDRLLEDRALRKPLAGRRVALLAHPASVTRDLVHSLDALAALGDLELVAAFGPQHGLRGDKQDNMIESPDFTDPVHHIPVFSLYG
;
A
#
# COMPACT_ATOMS: atom_id res chain seq x y z
N MET A 1 17.51 -9.54 -6.42
CA MET A 1 16.22 -10.06 -6.92
C MET A 1 15.29 -8.86 -7.09
N LEU A 2 14.45 -8.82 -8.13
CA LEU A 2 13.41 -7.78 -8.26
C LEU A 2 12.06 -8.39 -7.87
N PHE A 3 11.37 -7.77 -6.92
CA PHE A 3 10.02 -8.16 -6.53
C PHE A 3 8.98 -7.62 -7.54
N GLY A 4 7.75 -8.10 -7.44
CA GLY A 4 6.65 -7.62 -8.30
C GLY A 4 6.45 -6.11 -8.19
N ILE A 5 6.56 -5.56 -6.98
CA ILE A 5 6.45 -4.11 -6.76
C ILE A 5 7.58 -3.34 -7.44
N ASP A 6 8.84 -3.80 -7.36
CA ASP A 6 9.97 -3.14 -8.02
C ASP A 6 9.75 -3.05 -9.53
N ARG A 7 9.30 -4.16 -10.14
CA ARG A 7 8.97 -4.20 -11.57
C ARG A 7 7.82 -3.25 -11.93
N LEU A 8 6.78 -3.18 -11.10
CA LEU A 8 5.65 -2.28 -11.31
C LEU A 8 6.09 -0.81 -11.20
N LEU A 9 7.06 -0.48 -10.36
CA LEU A 9 7.64 0.87 -10.23
C LEU A 9 8.56 1.24 -11.40
N GLU A 10 9.36 0.30 -11.89
CA GLU A 10 10.33 0.53 -12.98
C GLU A 10 9.67 0.53 -14.38
N ASP A 11 8.66 -0.31 -14.61
CA ASP A 11 8.05 -0.50 -15.94
C ASP A 11 6.70 0.20 -16.09
N ARG A 12 6.69 1.30 -16.84
CA ARG A 12 5.46 2.07 -17.13
C ARG A 12 4.45 1.29 -17.97
N ALA A 13 4.87 0.31 -18.78
CA ALA A 13 3.95 -0.51 -19.56
C ALA A 13 3.07 -1.38 -18.64
N LEU A 14 3.60 -1.84 -17.50
CA LEU A 14 2.84 -2.56 -16.49
C LEU A 14 1.82 -1.69 -15.76
N ARG A 15 2.07 -0.38 -15.67
CA ARG A 15 1.14 0.60 -15.07
C ARG A 15 0.08 1.12 -16.04
N LYS A 16 0.29 0.98 -17.35
CA LYS A 16 -0.65 1.47 -18.38
C LYS A 16 -2.11 1.07 -18.15
N PRO A 17 -2.45 -0.17 -17.72
CA PRO A 17 -3.83 -0.54 -17.44
C PRO A 17 -4.47 0.19 -16.24
N LEU A 18 -3.66 0.78 -15.36
CA LEU A 18 -4.10 1.48 -14.15
C LEU A 18 -4.26 3.00 -14.37
N ALA A 19 -3.75 3.54 -15.48
CA ALA A 19 -3.81 4.96 -15.77
C ALA A 19 -5.27 5.45 -15.85
N GLY A 20 -5.57 6.56 -15.13
CA GLY A 20 -6.91 7.13 -15.05
C GLY A 20 -7.92 6.29 -14.24
N ARG A 21 -7.45 5.26 -13.52
CA ARG A 21 -8.27 4.47 -12.61
C ARG A 21 -7.96 4.83 -11.17
N ARG A 22 -9.00 4.76 -10.34
CA ARG A 22 -8.86 4.78 -8.89
C ARG A 22 -8.27 3.44 -8.43
N VAL A 23 -7.09 3.49 -7.81
CA VAL A 23 -6.35 2.32 -7.34
C VAL A 23 -6.39 2.28 -5.82
N ALA A 24 -6.60 1.08 -5.27
CA ALA A 24 -6.42 0.84 -3.84
C ALA A 24 -5.35 -0.23 -3.63
N LEU A 25 -4.56 -0.08 -2.57
CA LEU A 25 -3.46 -0.99 -2.25
C LEU A 25 -3.86 -1.93 -1.09
N LEU A 26 -3.87 -3.24 -1.34
CA LEU A 26 -3.85 -4.23 -0.27
C LEU A 26 -2.39 -4.55 0.07
N ALA A 27 -1.96 -4.23 1.29
CA ALA A 27 -0.58 -4.42 1.72
C ALA A 27 -0.50 -4.69 3.22
N HIS A 28 0.67 -5.19 3.64
CA HIS A 28 1.02 -5.44 5.03
C HIS A 28 2.48 -4.98 5.25
N PRO A 29 3.02 -5.04 6.47
CA PRO A 29 4.30 -4.38 6.78
C PRO A 29 5.50 -4.86 5.96
N ALA A 30 5.49 -6.11 5.48
CA ALA A 30 6.56 -6.65 4.63
C ALA A 30 6.33 -6.39 3.13
N SER A 31 5.27 -5.67 2.76
CA SER A 31 5.04 -5.20 1.39
C SER A 31 5.98 -4.03 1.09
N VAL A 32 7.27 -4.33 0.98
CA VAL A 32 8.34 -3.35 0.75
C VAL A 32 9.05 -3.60 -0.58
N THR A 33 9.65 -2.55 -1.13
CA THR A 33 10.57 -2.64 -2.28
C THR A 33 11.86 -3.34 -1.89
N ARG A 34 12.73 -3.61 -2.87
CA ARG A 34 14.09 -4.13 -2.61
C ARG A 34 14.92 -3.25 -1.66
N ASP A 35 14.61 -1.95 -1.61
CA ASP A 35 15.29 -0.94 -0.80
C ASP A 35 14.56 -0.69 0.55
N LEU A 36 13.65 -1.60 0.92
CA LEU A 36 12.86 -1.55 2.16
C LEU A 36 11.92 -0.34 2.28
N VAL A 37 11.50 0.24 1.15
CA VAL A 37 10.48 1.29 1.12
C VAL A 37 9.11 0.63 1.09
N HIS A 38 8.19 1.06 1.95
CA HIS A 38 6.83 0.50 1.95
C HIS A 38 6.13 0.77 0.61
N SER A 39 5.40 -0.22 0.10
CA SER A 39 4.81 -0.17 -1.26
C SER A 39 3.82 0.98 -1.40
N LEU A 40 3.13 1.36 -0.32
CA LEU A 40 2.26 2.54 -0.33
C LEU A 40 3.05 3.81 -0.66
N ASP A 41 4.18 4.02 0.03
CA ASP A 41 5.01 5.20 -0.15
C ASP A 41 5.63 5.22 -1.55
N ALA A 42 6.10 4.06 -2.02
CA ALA A 42 6.69 3.93 -3.34
C ALA A 42 5.68 4.17 -4.48
N LEU A 43 4.44 3.68 -4.35
CA LEU A 43 3.38 3.92 -5.33
C LEU A 43 2.85 5.35 -5.26
N ALA A 44 2.74 5.95 -4.07
CA ALA A 44 2.29 7.33 -3.90
C ALA A 44 3.30 8.35 -4.46
N ALA A 45 4.59 7.98 -4.51
CA ALA A 45 5.60 8.78 -5.17
C ALA A 45 5.48 8.80 -6.70
N LEU A 46 4.67 7.90 -7.30
CA LEU A 46 4.40 7.92 -8.73
C LEU A 46 3.34 8.95 -9.08
N GLY A 47 3.66 9.87 -9.99
CA GLY A 47 2.70 10.87 -10.49
C GLY A 47 1.69 10.34 -11.51
N ASP A 48 1.75 9.06 -11.89
CA ASP A 48 0.90 8.46 -12.92
C ASP A 48 -0.17 7.48 -12.40
N LEU A 49 -0.31 7.34 -11.08
CA LEU A 49 -1.32 6.52 -10.41
C LEU A 49 -2.16 7.34 -9.43
N GLU A 50 -3.47 7.08 -9.40
CA GLU A 50 -4.40 7.68 -8.44
C GLU A 50 -4.67 6.68 -7.30
N LEU A 51 -3.87 6.74 -6.24
CA LEU A 51 -4.13 5.98 -5.02
C LEU A 51 -5.26 6.64 -4.21
N VAL A 52 -6.34 5.91 -3.98
CA VAL A 52 -7.53 6.44 -3.29
C VAL A 52 -7.83 5.76 -1.96
N ALA A 53 -7.23 4.61 -1.68
CA ALA A 53 -7.42 3.87 -0.45
C ALA A 53 -6.30 2.83 -0.24
N ALA A 54 -6.17 2.33 0.99
CA ALA A 54 -5.40 1.13 1.27
C ALA A 54 -6.19 0.16 2.16
N PHE A 55 -5.76 -1.10 2.17
CA PHE A 55 -6.35 -2.18 2.95
C PHE A 55 -5.26 -2.90 3.73
N GLY A 56 -5.45 -3.04 5.05
CA GLY A 56 -4.55 -3.77 5.95
C GLY A 56 -5.17 -5.12 6.36
N PRO A 57 -4.43 -6.24 6.32
CA PRO A 57 -4.87 -7.53 6.87
C PRO A 57 -4.72 -7.57 8.40
N GLN A 58 -4.71 -8.76 9.01
CA GLN A 58 -4.70 -8.98 10.47
C GLN A 58 -3.68 -8.14 11.27
N HIS A 59 -2.49 -7.91 10.72
CA HIS A 59 -1.42 -7.13 11.37
C HIS A 59 -1.36 -5.64 10.94
N GLY A 60 -2.42 -5.16 10.29
CA GLY A 60 -2.51 -3.80 9.78
C GLY A 60 -1.63 -3.55 8.55
N LEU A 61 -1.63 -2.29 8.10
CA LEU A 61 -0.92 -1.86 6.90
C LEU A 61 0.57 -1.62 7.17
N ARG A 62 0.93 -0.92 8.27
CA ARG A 62 2.31 -0.51 8.58
C ARG A 62 2.92 -1.22 9.80
N GLY A 63 2.19 -2.10 10.48
CA GLY A 63 2.74 -2.90 11.59
C GLY A 63 2.80 -2.12 12.89
N ASP A 64 2.06 -1.03 12.93
CA ASP A 64 1.78 -0.12 14.03
C ASP A 64 1.06 -0.78 15.22
N LYS A 65 0.74 -2.08 15.13
CA LYS A 65 0.16 -2.88 16.21
C LYS A 65 1.10 -4.02 16.64
N GLN A 66 1.56 -3.95 17.89
CA GLN A 66 2.22 -5.07 18.57
C GLN A 66 1.21 -6.06 19.18
N ASP A 67 1.47 -7.35 18.94
CA ASP A 67 1.22 -8.57 19.74
C ASP A 67 -0.10 -8.83 20.49
N ASN A 68 -1.12 -7.99 20.42
CA ASN A 68 -2.42 -8.33 20.98
C ASN A 68 -3.49 -8.21 19.91
N MET A 69 -4.11 -9.35 19.60
CA MET A 69 -5.27 -9.58 18.72
C MET A 69 -6.42 -8.57 18.91
N ILE A 70 -6.21 -7.32 18.50
CA ILE A 70 -7.18 -6.23 18.59
C ILE A 70 -7.41 -5.74 17.17
N GLU A 71 -8.67 -5.79 16.73
CA GLU A 71 -9.14 -5.24 15.45
C GLU A 71 -8.53 -3.87 15.18
N SER A 72 -7.99 -3.71 13.98
CA SER A 72 -7.53 -2.40 13.50
C SER A 72 -8.74 -1.58 13.10
N PRO A 73 -9.04 -0.45 13.75
CA PRO A 73 -10.07 0.42 13.23
C PRO A 73 -9.61 1.00 11.89
N ASP A 74 -10.56 1.34 11.04
CA ASP A 74 -10.29 2.16 9.87
C ASP A 74 -9.66 3.49 10.31
N PHE A 75 -8.72 3.99 9.51
CA PHE A 75 -8.07 5.28 9.78
C PHE A 75 -7.73 6.01 8.48
N THR A 76 -7.26 7.25 8.59
CA THR A 76 -6.72 8.00 7.45
C THR A 76 -5.19 7.97 7.54
N ASP A 77 -4.52 7.52 6.48
CA ASP A 77 -3.05 7.51 6.45
C ASP A 77 -2.53 8.95 6.65
N PRO A 78 -1.67 9.19 7.65
CA PRO A 78 -1.27 10.55 8.02
C PRO A 78 -0.32 11.20 7.01
N VAL A 79 0.28 10.43 6.10
CA VAL A 79 1.23 10.92 5.09
C VAL A 79 0.53 11.20 3.77
N HIS A 80 -0.31 10.26 3.32
CA HIS A 80 -0.96 10.28 2.01
C HIS A 80 -2.41 10.76 2.06
N HIS A 81 -2.98 10.90 3.25
CA HIS A 81 -4.35 11.40 3.47
C HIS A 81 -5.43 10.59 2.74
N ILE A 82 -5.20 9.29 2.56
CA ILE A 82 -6.18 8.35 2.01
C ILE A 82 -6.77 7.46 3.12
N PRO A 83 -8.02 7.00 2.98
CA PRO A 83 -8.58 6.03 3.91
C PRO A 83 -7.83 4.69 3.86
N VAL A 84 -7.60 4.12 5.03
CA VAL A 84 -7.06 2.78 5.24
C VAL A 84 -8.12 1.95 5.95
N PHE A 85 -8.55 0.89 5.30
CA PHE A 85 -9.57 -0.01 5.83
C PHE A 85 -8.93 -1.28 6.39
N SER A 86 -9.41 -1.73 7.55
CA SER A 86 -9.04 -3.05 8.06
C SER A 86 -9.87 -4.13 7.37
N LEU A 87 -9.21 -5.14 6.83
CA LEU A 87 -9.88 -6.37 6.37
C LEU A 87 -10.05 -7.39 7.50
N TYR A 88 -9.65 -7.04 8.72
CA TYR A 88 -9.77 -7.86 9.91
C TYR A 88 -10.71 -7.19 10.92
N GLY A 89 -11.72 -7.94 11.34
CA GLY A 89 -12.83 -7.62 12.23
C GLY A 89 -13.42 -8.92 12.79
#